data_AF-A0A135VMQ4-F1
#
_entry.id   AF-A0A135VMQ4-F1
#
_cell.length_a   1.000
_cell.length_b   1.000
_cell.length_c   1.000
_cell.angle_alpha   90.00
_cell.angle_beta   90.00
_cell.angle_gamma   90.00
#
_symmetry.space_group_name_H-M   'P 1'
#
loop_
_entity.id
_entity.type
_entity.pdbx_description
1 polymer ?
#
loop_
_entity_poly.entity_id
_entity_poly.type
_entity_poly.pdbx_seq_one_letter_code
_entity_poly.pdbx_strand_id
1 'polypeptide(L)'
;MTASLTPEERLRRYKEYLASLQAVANDGRPVSSATGTNVRNPTAEPPVKKQLVDALAVLARKKEETEEKKARTNVILKVKERAIQSSIQEVREERMRLRRKLDRGQITDEEYEREIQKLVVRGKKLLKEQAAYNGINGKP
;
A
#
# COMPACT_ATOMS: atom_id res chain seq x y z
N MET A 1 13.21 -22.54 26.73
CA MET A 1 12.17 -22.73 25.70
C MET A 1 11.32 -21.47 25.65
N THR A 2 11.55 -20.58 24.69
CA THR A 2 10.75 -19.35 24.54
C THR A 2 9.49 -19.69 23.76
N ALA A 3 8.34 -19.79 24.44
CA ALA A 3 7.05 -19.95 23.78
C ALA A 3 6.85 -18.79 22.79
N SER A 4 6.87 -19.10 21.49
CA SER A 4 6.61 -18.13 20.44
C SER A 4 5.15 -17.71 20.53
N LEU A 5 4.92 -16.44 20.87
CA LEU A 5 3.58 -15.85 20.93
C LEU A 5 2.82 -16.14 19.64
N THR A 6 1.63 -16.70 19.80
CA THR A 6 0.74 -17.01 18.70
C THR A 6 0.39 -15.73 17.93
N PRO A 7 0.03 -15.84 16.63
CA PRO A 7 -0.32 -14.67 15.83
C PRO A 7 -1.44 -13.82 16.47
N GLU A 8 -2.40 -14.47 17.12
CA GLU A 8 -3.52 -13.81 17.79
C GLU A 8 -3.08 -13.01 19.02
N GLU A 9 -2.22 -13.57 19.87
CA GLU A 9 -1.71 -12.87 21.06
C GLU A 9 -0.84 -11.67 20.68
N ARG A 10 -0.09 -11.79 19.59
CA ARG A 10 0.73 -10.69 19.05
C ARG A 10 -0.14 -9.54 18.56
N LEU A 11 -1.24 -9.88 17.86
CA LEU A 11 -2.22 -8.90 17.40
C LEU A 11 -2.93 -8.22 18.57
N ARG A 12 -3.24 -8.98 19.63
CA ARG A 12 -3.86 -8.45 20.85
C ARG A 12 -2.95 -7.44 21.55
N ARG A 13 -1.69 -7.81 21.81
CA ARG A 13 -0.70 -6.92 22.44
C ARG A 13 -0.44 -5.66 21.61
N TYR A 14 -0.44 -5.77 20.28
CA TYR A 14 -0.26 -4.62 19.41
C TYR A 14 -1.45 -3.66 19.48
N LYS A 15 -2.69 -4.17 19.52
CA LYS A 15 -3.90 -3.35 19.71
C LYS A 15 -3.90 -2.65 21.07
N GLU A 16 -3.53 -3.36 22.14
CA GLU A 16 -3.39 -2.80 23.49
C GLU A 16 -2.33 -1.67 23.53
N TYR A 17 -1.19 -1.87 22.86
CA TYR A 17 -0.14 -0.84 22.75
C TYR A 17 -0.61 0.42 22.00
N LEU A 18 -1.29 0.26 20.87
CA LEU A 18 -1.84 1.39 20.13
C LEU A 18 -2.88 2.17 20.94
N ALA A 19 -3.75 1.47 21.68
CA ALA A 19 -4.71 2.10 22.57
C ALA A 19 -4.01 2.87 23.71
N SER A 20 -2.91 2.34 24.26
CA SER A 20 -2.13 3.03 25.29
C SER A 20 -1.48 4.32 24.79
N LEU A 21 -0.96 4.33 23.56
CA LEU A 21 -0.40 5.53 22.95
C LEU A 21 -1.47 6.59 22.68
N GLN A 22 -2.65 6.16 22.26
CA GLN A 22 -3.76 7.06 21.99
C GLN A 22 -4.33 7.67 23.29
N ALA A 23 -4.35 6.90 24.39
CA ALA A 23 -4.70 7.42 25.71
C ALA A 23 -3.67 8.44 26.22
N VAL A 24 -2.37 8.15 26.06
CA VAL A 24 -1.27 9.07 26.45
C VAL A 24 -1.26 10.34 25.60
N ALA A 25 -1.62 10.26 24.31
CA ALA A 25 -1.73 11.42 23.43
C ALA A 25 -2.90 12.34 23.79
N ASN A 26 -4.00 11.79 24.31
CA ASN A 26 -5.20 12.58 24.67
C ASN A 26 -5.10 13.22 26.06
N ASP A 27 -4.38 12.64 27.02
CA ASP A 27 -4.30 13.16 28.39
C ASP A 27 -3.15 14.15 28.64
N GLY A 28 -2.25 14.38 27.67
CA GLY A 28 -1.20 15.40 27.77
C GLY A 28 -0.25 15.27 28.97
N ARG A 29 -0.27 14.15 29.70
CA ARG A 29 0.58 13.93 30.87
C ARG A 29 1.88 13.23 30.46
N PRO A 30 3.05 13.83 30.73
CA PRO A 30 4.31 13.13 30.56
C PRO A 30 4.37 11.98 31.56
N VAL A 31 4.73 10.78 31.07
CA VAL A 31 5.14 9.64 31.90
C VAL A 31 6.37 10.05 32.72
N SER A 32 6.09 10.54 33.93
CA SER A 32 7.10 10.89 34.93
C SER A 32 7.54 9.60 35.62
N SER A 33 8.71 9.09 35.26
CA SER A 33 9.47 8.25 36.18
C SER A 33 10.13 9.20 37.18
N ALA A 34 9.54 9.27 38.37
CA ALA A 34 9.99 10.12 39.44
C ALA A 34 11.28 9.56 40.07
N THR A 35 12.38 10.30 40.00
CA THR A 35 13.38 10.34 41.08
C THR A 35 14.04 11.72 41.10
N GLY A 36 13.83 12.45 42.19
CA GLY A 36 14.88 13.21 42.85
C GLY A 36 15.30 14.58 42.31
N THR A 37 14.90 15.61 43.07
CA THR A 37 15.75 16.74 43.52
C THR A 37 16.29 17.77 42.50
N ASN A 38 15.63 18.93 42.49
CA ASN A 38 16.19 20.24 42.84
C ASN A 38 17.61 20.56 42.35
N VAL A 39 17.74 21.33 41.25
CA VAL A 39 18.73 22.42 41.11
C VAL A 39 18.18 23.47 40.13
N ARG A 40 17.92 24.69 40.63
CA ARG A 40 17.89 25.90 39.81
C ARG A 40 19.29 26.11 39.23
N ASN A 41 19.45 25.97 37.93
CA ASN A 41 20.67 26.41 37.24
C ASN A 41 20.25 27.04 35.89
N PRO A 42 20.37 28.37 35.69
CA PRO A 42 20.29 28.95 34.36
C PRO A 42 21.66 28.80 33.70
N THR A 43 22.06 27.56 33.43
CA THR A 43 23.29 27.29 32.67
C THR A 43 22.89 27.25 31.20
N ALA A 44 23.33 28.24 30.44
CA ALA A 44 23.21 28.29 29.00
C ALA A 44 23.61 26.93 28.39
N GLU A 45 22.63 26.23 27.83
CA GLU A 45 22.88 24.95 27.16
C GLU A 45 23.76 25.18 25.94
N PRO A 46 24.81 24.35 25.72
CA PRO A 46 25.64 24.46 24.54
C PRO A 46 24.79 24.24 23.27
N PRO A 47 25.01 25.03 22.20
CA PRO A 47 24.16 25.05 21.00
C PRO A 47 24.05 23.71 20.26
N VAL A 48 24.92 22.75 20.59
CA VAL A 48 25.03 21.44 19.95
C VAL A 48 23.81 20.55 20.21
N LYS A 49 23.19 20.62 21.39
CA LYS A 49 22.04 19.76 21.73
C LYS A 49 20.77 20.15 20.97
N LYS A 50 20.52 21.46 20.80
CA LYS A 50 19.39 21.95 20.00
C LYS A 50 19.57 21.66 18.52
N GLN A 51 20.78 21.81 17.99
CA GLN A 51 21.09 21.46 16.60
C GLN A 51 20.86 19.97 16.29
N LEU A 52 21.16 19.06 17.22
CA LEU A 52 20.90 17.63 17.05
C LEU A 52 19.39 17.30 17.04
N VAL A 53 18.61 17.94 17.90
CA VAL A 53 17.15 17.78 17.94
C VAL A 53 16.51 18.34 16.67
N ASP A 54 16.95 19.51 16.21
CA ASP A 54 16.48 20.12 14.96
C ASP A 54 16.89 19.29 13.73
N ALA A 55 18.11 18.75 13.71
CA ALA A 55 18.56 17.85 12.65
C ALA A 55 17.74 16.55 12.61
N LEU A 56 17.40 15.98 13.78
CA LEU A 56 16.51 14.81 13.88
C LEU A 56 15.09 15.14 13.41
N ALA A 57 14.55 16.31 13.74
CA ALA A 57 13.25 16.76 13.27
C ALA A 57 13.22 16.96 11.75
N VAL A 58 14.27 17.51 11.16
CA VAL A 58 14.41 17.65 9.70
C VAL A 58 14.55 16.28 9.02
N LEU A 59 15.29 15.35 9.60
CA LEU A 59 15.39 13.97 9.08
C LEU A 59 14.06 13.21 9.20
N ALA A 60 13.31 13.42 10.28
CA ALA A 60 11.97 12.85 10.45
C ALA A 60 11.01 13.38 9.38
N ARG A 61 10.98 14.71 9.15
CA ARG A 61 10.18 15.32 8.08
C ARG A 61 10.58 14.82 6.69
N LYS A 62 11.89 14.69 6.42
CA LYS A 62 12.38 14.10 5.16
C LYS A 62 11.96 12.63 4.99
N LYS A 63 12.01 11.83 6.07
CA LYS A 63 11.53 10.44 6.04
C LYS A 63 10.02 10.37 5.77
N GLU A 64 9.24 11.23 6.41
CA GLU A 64 7.78 11.31 6.22
C GLU A 64 7.42 11.69 4.77
N GLU A 65 8.13 12.66 4.18
CA GLU A 65 7.95 13.04 2.77
C GLU A 65 8.33 11.89 1.81
N THR A 66 9.36 11.09 2.14
CA THR A 66 9.72 9.92 1.34
C THR A 66 8.69 8.78 1.46
N GLU A 67 8.10 8.57 2.63
CA GLU A 67 7.06 7.56 2.83
C GLU A 67 5.73 7.98 2.17
N GLU A 68 5.38 9.27 2.21
CA GLU A 68 4.21 9.77 1.51
C GLU A 68 4.35 9.64 -0.02
N LYS A 69 5.54 9.95 -0.56
CA LYS A 69 5.84 9.72 -1.99
C LYS A 69 5.71 8.25 -2.37
N LYS A 70 6.24 7.33 -1.55
CA LYS A 70 6.08 5.88 -1.76
C LYS A 70 4.61 5.46 -1.69
N ALA A 71 3.85 5.97 -0.73
CA ALA A 71 2.43 5.67 -0.58
C ALA A 71 1.62 6.12 -1.80
N ARG A 72 1.83 7.36 -2.28
CA ARG A 72 1.18 7.88 -3.50
C ARG A 72 1.52 7.04 -4.74
N THR A 73 2.79 6.69 -4.93
CA THR A 73 3.21 5.80 -6.03
C THR A 73 2.54 4.43 -5.93
N ASN A 74 2.44 3.85 -4.73
CA ASN A 74 1.76 2.57 -4.52
C ASN A 74 0.26 2.63 -4.85
N VAL A 75 -0.43 3.73 -4.53
CA VAL A 75 -1.84 3.92 -4.91
C VAL A 75 -1.97 3.93 -6.44
N ILE A 76 -1.13 4.70 -7.12
CA ILE A 76 -1.16 4.79 -8.60
C ILE A 76 -0.90 3.42 -9.24
N LEU A 77 0.05 2.65 -8.72
CA LEU A 77 0.33 1.29 -9.20
C LEU A 77 -0.87 0.36 -9.02
N LYS A 78 -1.54 0.40 -7.87
CA LYS A 78 -2.76 -0.40 -7.61
C LYS A 78 -3.93 -0.02 -8.53
N VAL A 79 -4.10 1.28 -8.80
CA VAL A 79 -5.14 1.76 -9.73
C VAL A 79 -4.88 1.22 -11.14
N LYS A 80 -3.62 1.25 -11.59
CA LYS A 80 -3.21 0.70 -12.89
C LYS A 80 -3.40 -0.82 -12.96
N GLU A 81 -3.00 -1.56 -11.92
CA GLU A 81 -3.25 -3.00 -11.81
C GLU A 81 -4.75 -3.32 -11.95
N ARG A 82 -5.61 -2.59 -11.24
CA ARG A 82 -7.06 -2.77 -11.31
C ARG A 82 -7.63 -2.42 -12.69
N ALA A 83 -7.11 -1.40 -13.35
CA ALA A 83 -7.51 -1.04 -14.71
C ALA A 83 -7.18 -2.15 -15.73
N ILE A 84 -6.01 -2.78 -15.61
CA ILE A 84 -5.62 -3.92 -16.44
C ILE A 84 -6.54 -5.11 -16.18
N GLN A 85 -6.82 -5.42 -14.91
CA GLN A 85 -7.74 -6.49 -14.54
C GLN A 85 -9.15 -6.26 -15.10
N SER A 86 -9.68 -5.04 -15.00
CA SER A 86 -10.96 -4.65 -15.60
C SER A 86 -10.96 -4.87 -17.11
N SER A 87 -9.91 -4.41 -17.80
CA SER A 87 -9.77 -4.58 -19.25
C SER A 87 -9.73 -6.04 -19.68
N ILE A 88 -9.09 -6.92 -18.90
CA ILE A 88 -9.06 -8.37 -19.16
C ILE A 88 -10.46 -8.97 -18.99
N GLN A 89 -11.19 -8.52 -17.96
CA GLN A 89 -12.55 -8.99 -17.71
C GLN A 89 -13.50 -8.55 -18.84
N GLU A 90 -13.38 -7.32 -19.33
CA GLU A 90 -14.12 -6.82 -20.50
C GLU A 90 -13.87 -7.69 -21.74
N VAL A 91 -12.62 -8.07 -22.02
CA VAL A 91 -12.31 -8.97 -23.15
C VAL A 91 -13.01 -10.33 -23.00
N ARG A 92 -13.10 -10.87 -21.78
CA ARG A 92 -13.83 -12.13 -21.52
C ARG A 92 -15.34 -11.96 -21.76
N GLU A 93 -15.90 -10.85 -21.33
CA GLU A 93 -17.32 -10.54 -21.52
C GLU A 93 -17.66 -10.29 -22.99
N GLU A 94 -16.82 -9.57 -23.73
CA GLU A 94 -16.93 -9.39 -25.18
C GLU A 94 -16.89 -10.74 -25.91
N ARG A 95 -15.99 -11.65 -25.52
CA ARG A 95 -15.92 -13.01 -26.07
C ARG A 95 -17.22 -13.78 -25.84
N MET A 96 -17.77 -13.70 -24.62
CA MET A 96 -19.04 -14.35 -24.28
C MET A 96 -20.21 -13.74 -25.06
N ARG A 97 -20.21 -12.42 -25.25
CA ARG A 97 -21.23 -11.70 -26.02
C ARG A 97 -21.18 -12.08 -27.51
N LEU A 98 -19.99 -12.17 -28.11
CA LEU A 98 -19.82 -12.65 -29.48
C LEU A 98 -20.33 -14.07 -29.65
N ARG A 99 -20.01 -14.97 -28.71
CA ARG A 99 -20.52 -16.34 -28.76
C ARG A 99 -22.04 -16.40 -28.73
N ARG A 100 -22.68 -15.64 -27.83
CA ARG A 100 -24.14 -15.53 -27.79
C ARG A 100 -24.75 -14.94 -29.07
N LYS A 101 -24.05 -14.02 -29.74
CA LYS A 101 -24.49 -13.48 -31.04
C LYS A 101 -24.44 -14.56 -32.12
N LEU A 102 -23.37 -15.35 -32.14
CA LEU A 102 -23.23 -16.48 -33.06
C LEU A 102 -24.32 -17.53 -32.83
N ASP A 103 -24.53 -17.93 -31.57
CA ASP A 103 -25.56 -18.91 -31.19
C ASP A 103 -26.98 -18.45 -31.58
N ARG A 104 -27.21 -17.13 -31.69
CA ARG A 104 -28.48 -16.52 -32.12
C ARG A 104 -28.55 -16.29 -33.64
N GLY A 105 -27.50 -16.62 -34.40
CA GLY A 105 -27.40 -16.33 -35.83
C GLY A 105 -27.31 -14.84 -36.17
N GLN A 106 -26.89 -13.99 -35.23
CA GLN A 106 -26.77 -12.53 -35.44
C GLN A 106 -25.46 -12.12 -36.13
N ILE A 107 -24.49 -13.02 -36.19
CA ILE A 107 -23.20 -12.86 -36.87
C ILE A 107 -22.87 -14.18 -37.57
N THR A 108 -22.05 -14.12 -38.61
CA THR A 108 -21.56 -15.34 -39.29
C THR A 108 -20.37 -15.95 -38.55
N ASP A 109 -20.04 -17.21 -38.85
CA ASP A 109 -18.84 -17.87 -38.34
C ASP A 109 -17.57 -17.10 -38.71
N GLU A 110 -17.47 -16.59 -39.95
CA GLU A 110 -16.33 -15.80 -40.40
C GLU A 110 -16.17 -14.49 -39.63
N GLU A 111 -17.27 -13.79 -39.36
CA GLU A 111 -17.25 -12.57 -38.55
C GLU A 111 -16.85 -12.86 -37.10
N TYR A 112 -17.38 -13.96 -36.55
CA TYR A 112 -17.01 -14.43 -35.22
C TYR A 112 -15.51 -14.71 -35.12
N GLU A 113 -14.93 -15.45 -36.06
CA GLU A 113 -13.50 -15.76 -36.07
C GLU A 113 -12.64 -14.50 -36.15
N ARG A 114 -12.97 -13.56 -37.05
CA ARG A 114 -12.23 -12.29 -37.18
C ARG A 114 -12.25 -11.50 -35.87
N GLU A 115 -13.41 -11.37 -35.23
CA GLU A 115 -13.53 -10.64 -33.97
C GLU A 115 -12.84 -11.36 -32.81
N ILE A 116 -12.93 -12.69 -32.75
CA ILE A 116 -12.21 -13.49 -31.75
C ILE A 116 -10.69 -13.31 -31.89
N GLN A 117 -10.15 -13.31 -33.11
CA GLN A 117 -8.72 -13.07 -33.32
C GLN A 117 -8.29 -11.71 -32.78
N LYS A 118 -9.08 -10.65 -33.01
CA LYS A 118 -8.82 -9.31 -32.43
C LYS A 118 -8.83 -9.36 -30.90
N LEU A 119 -9.80 -10.04 -30.29
CA LEU A 119 -9.87 -10.21 -28.84
C LEU A 119 -8.69 -11.00 -28.28
N VAL A 120 -8.22 -12.02 -28.98
CA VAL A 120 -7.03 -12.80 -28.57
C VAL A 120 -5.78 -11.94 -28.61
N VAL A 121 -5.59 -11.11 -29.64
CA VAL A 121 -4.45 -10.18 -29.72
C VAL A 121 -4.52 -9.15 -28.59
N ARG A 122 -5.70 -8.54 -28.38
CA ARG A 122 -5.94 -7.58 -27.28
C ARG A 122 -5.66 -8.23 -25.92
N GLY A 123 -6.19 -9.43 -25.68
CA GLY A 123 -6.00 -10.21 -24.45
C GLY A 123 -4.53 -10.56 -24.20
N LYS A 124 -3.80 -11.01 -25.23
CA LYS A 124 -2.35 -11.29 -25.13
C LYS A 124 -1.56 -10.04 -24.76
N LYS A 125 -1.91 -8.87 -25.31
CA LYS A 125 -1.27 -7.60 -24.97
C LYS A 125 -1.51 -7.25 -23.49
N LEU A 126 -2.75 -7.34 -23.02
CA LEU A 126 -3.11 -7.06 -21.63
C LEU A 126 -2.42 -8.02 -20.64
N LEU A 127 -2.29 -9.31 -20.98
CA LEU A 127 -1.58 -10.27 -20.13
C LEU A 127 -0.08 -9.98 -20.03
N LYS A 128 0.55 -9.53 -21.12
CA LYS A 128 1.95 -9.07 -21.09
C LYS A 128 2.11 -7.83 -20.21
N GLU A 129 1.18 -6.88 -20.32
CA GLU A 129 1.18 -5.68 -19.49
C GLU A 129 0.96 -6.03 -18.00
N GLN A 130 0.04 -6.94 -17.71
CA GLN A 130 -0.19 -7.46 -16.36
C GLN A 130 1.06 -8.13 -15.79
N ALA A 131 1.73 -8.98 -16.57
CA ALA A 131 2.95 -9.65 -16.16
C ALA A 131 4.09 -8.64 -15.89
N ALA A 132 4.21 -7.60 -16.72
CA ALA A 132 5.17 -6.52 -16.49
C ALA A 132 4.88 -5.76 -15.18
N TYR A 133 3.61 -5.42 -14.92
CA TYR A 133 3.23 -4.77 -13.66
C TYR A 133 3.45 -5.65 -12.43
N ASN A 134 3.15 -6.95 -12.52
CA ASN A 134 3.38 -7.90 -11.43
C ASN A 134 4.87 -8.11 -11.15
N GLY A 135 5.69 -8.18 -12.20
CA GLY A 135 7.15 -8.26 -12.09
C GLY A 135 7.78 -7.02 -11.45
N ILE A 136 7.24 -5.83 -11.71
CA ILE A 136 7.64 -4.58 -11.03
C ILE A 136 7.22 -4.61 -9.55
N ASN A 137 6.07 -5.20 -9.23
CA ASN A 137 5.54 -5.28 -7.86
C ASN A 137 6.07 -6.46 -7.03
N GLY A 138 7.00 -7.26 -7.57
CA GLY A 138 7.67 -8.34 -6.82
C GLY A 138 6.74 -9.43 -6.28
N LYS A 139 5.53 -9.57 -6.83
CA LYS A 139 4.62 -10.67 -6.49
C LYS A 139 4.95 -11.87 -7.40
N PRO A 140 5.48 -12.99 -6.86
CA PRO A 140 5.55 -14.25 -7.59
C PRO A 140 4.16 -14.80 -7.89
#